data_AF-A0A923SAB4-F1
#
_entry.id   AF-A0A923SAB4-F1
#
_cell.length_a   1.000
_cell.length_b   1.000
_cell.length_c   1.000
_cell.angle_alpha   90.00
_cell.angle_beta   90.00
_cell.angle_gamma   90.00
#
_symmetry.space_group_name_H-M   'P 1'
#
loop_
_entity.id
_entity.type
_entity.pdbx_description
1 polymer ?
#
loop_
_entity_poly.entity_id
_entity_poly.type
_entity_poly.pdbx_seq_one_letter_code
_entity_poly.pdbx_strand_id
1 'polypeptide(L)'
;MGLQDRDYMRERNRNTLDRMLRDMDRPFTPPQAPSLFTMTLACIAVGFALYQAYDWWTAKNARRKQAQPVVERLVEERPSATPLARPGSERVPSPSEAARVVAIPTQPPAPEPAPQARTGGTIYHCKDYSGGTFWASNHCHEHRALIDRIASVPAGLPFEQQVQIAEAQRHAGQQLAAPPAYVQAPPSQASQRRQLCESLDARVNQFDAMARQPQSAQTQDWIRAERHKTRDEQFRLRC
;
A
#
# COMPACT_ATOMS: atom_id res chain seq x y z
N MET A 1 -49.81 -33.74 31.48
CA MET A 1 -48.42 -34.13 31.15
C MET A 1 -48.49 -35.19 30.06
N GLY A 2 -48.25 -34.81 28.80
CA GLY A 2 -48.34 -35.74 27.66
C GLY A 2 -47.21 -36.75 27.66
N LEU A 3 -47.42 -37.92 27.07
CA LEU A 3 -46.44 -39.01 26.98
C LEU A 3 -45.08 -38.52 26.40
N GLN A 4 -45.13 -37.57 25.46
CA GLN A 4 -43.97 -36.93 24.83
C GLN A 4 -43.05 -36.16 25.81
N ASP A 5 -43.60 -35.61 26.89
CA ASP A 5 -42.82 -34.82 27.86
C ASP A 5 -41.98 -35.73 28.77
N ARG A 6 -42.46 -36.96 28.98
CA ARG A 6 -41.78 -37.99 29.77
C ARG A 6 -40.58 -38.57 29.03
N ASP A 7 -40.67 -38.73 27.71
CA ASP A 7 -39.56 -39.17 26.88
C ASP A 7 -38.49 -38.08 26.72
N TYR A 8 -38.91 -36.81 26.58
CA TYR A 8 -37.99 -35.67 26.53
C TYR A 8 -37.10 -35.56 27.78
N MET A 9 -37.68 -35.73 28.97
CA MET A 9 -36.90 -35.70 30.22
C MET A 9 -35.93 -36.88 30.35
N ARG A 10 -36.29 -38.05 29.82
CA ARG A 10 -35.43 -39.24 29.85
C ARG A 10 -34.22 -39.10 28.91
N GLU A 11 -34.43 -38.53 27.74
CA GLU A 11 -33.39 -38.31 26.73
C GLU A 11 -32.41 -37.21 27.16
N ARG A 12 -32.91 -36.14 27.78
CA ARG A 12 -32.07 -35.07 28.34
C ARG A 12 -31.14 -35.61 29.43
N ASN A 13 -31.64 -36.45 30.32
CA ASN A 13 -30.83 -36.99 31.42
C ASN A 13 -29.73 -37.93 30.88
N ARG A 14 -30.04 -38.70 29.84
CA ARG A 14 -29.09 -39.62 29.18
C ARG A 14 -27.93 -38.87 28.51
N ASN A 15 -28.24 -37.79 27.79
CA ASN A 15 -27.22 -36.92 27.17
C ASN A 15 -26.31 -36.24 28.20
N THR A 16 -26.84 -35.94 29.38
CA THR A 16 -26.08 -35.30 30.46
C THR A 16 -25.08 -36.29 31.07
N LEU A 17 -25.51 -37.54 31.28
CA LEU A 17 -24.65 -38.62 31.78
C LEU A 17 -23.52 -38.96 30.80
N ASP A 18 -23.83 -39.07 29.50
CA ASP A 18 -22.85 -39.36 28.45
C ASP A 18 -21.77 -38.26 28.32
N ARG A 19 -22.12 -37.03 28.66
CA ARG A 19 -21.18 -35.90 28.64
C ARG A 19 -20.22 -35.96 29.83
N MET A 20 -20.73 -36.31 31.01
CA MET A 20 -19.92 -36.49 32.21
C MET A 20 -18.97 -37.68 32.08
N LEU A 21 -19.45 -38.80 31.53
CA LEU A 21 -18.61 -39.98 31.28
C LEU A 21 -17.47 -39.65 30.30
N ARG A 22 -17.75 -38.90 29.24
CA ARG A 22 -16.72 -38.45 28.28
C ARG A 22 -15.70 -37.46 28.85
N ASP A 23 -16.05 -36.70 29.88
CA ASP A 23 -15.09 -35.82 30.57
C ASP A 23 -14.25 -36.59 31.60
N MET A 24 -14.78 -37.65 32.21
CA MET A 24 -14.04 -38.53 33.13
C MET A 24 -12.95 -39.35 32.42
N ASP A 25 -13.17 -39.73 31.16
CA ASP A 25 -12.20 -40.51 30.37
C ASP A 25 -11.09 -39.66 29.72
N ARG A 26 -11.05 -38.34 29.96
CA ARG A 26 -9.98 -37.50 29.42
C ARG A 26 -8.69 -37.71 30.21
N PRO A 27 -7.61 -38.22 29.59
CA PRO A 27 -6.32 -38.31 30.26
C PRO A 27 -5.88 -36.91 30.68
N PHE A 28 -5.38 -36.80 31.91
CA PHE A 28 -4.94 -35.56 32.54
C PHE A 28 -3.83 -34.89 31.70
N THR A 29 -4.19 -33.92 30.87
CA THR A 29 -3.22 -33.09 30.15
C THR A 29 -2.78 -31.96 31.09
N PRO A 30 -1.48 -31.86 31.43
CA PRO A 30 -1.01 -30.71 32.20
C PRO A 30 -1.26 -29.43 31.39
N PRO A 31 -1.61 -28.30 32.04
CA PRO A 31 -1.73 -27.02 31.37
C PRO A 31 -0.39 -26.72 30.70
N GLN A 32 -0.37 -26.69 29.36
CA GLN A 32 0.81 -26.32 28.61
C GLN A 32 1.09 -24.85 28.90
N ALA A 33 2.12 -24.58 29.70
CA ALA A 33 2.59 -23.23 29.91
C ALA A 33 2.92 -22.64 28.53
N PRO A 34 2.39 -21.44 28.17
CA PRO A 34 2.67 -20.85 26.89
C PRO A 34 4.19 -20.69 26.77
N SER A 35 4.76 -21.33 25.73
CA SER A 35 6.19 -21.22 25.48
C SER A 35 6.58 -19.74 25.35
N LEU A 36 7.78 -19.38 25.80
CA LEU A 36 8.29 -18.01 25.67
C LEU A 36 8.16 -17.48 24.23
N PHE A 37 8.25 -18.37 23.25
CA PHE A 37 8.04 -18.06 21.83
C PHE A 37 6.60 -17.62 21.50
N THR A 38 5.59 -18.26 22.09
CA THR A 38 4.19 -17.83 21.92
C THR A 38 3.92 -16.48 22.58
N MET A 39 4.55 -16.19 23.72
CA MET A 39 4.48 -14.88 24.37
C MET A 39 5.15 -13.78 23.54
N THR A 40 6.34 -14.03 23.00
CA THR A 40 7.03 -13.04 22.15
C THR A 40 6.27 -12.77 20.86
N LEU A 41 5.74 -13.79 20.20
CA LEU A 41 4.88 -13.60 19.02
C LEU A 41 3.62 -12.81 19.34
N ALA A 42 3.00 -13.06 20.49
CA ALA A 42 1.83 -12.29 20.93
C ALA A 42 2.18 -10.81 21.17
N CYS A 43 3.31 -10.52 21.82
CA CYS A 43 3.78 -9.14 22.02
C CYS A 43 4.07 -8.43 20.69
N ILE A 44 4.71 -9.10 19.73
CA ILE A 44 4.97 -8.53 18.40
C ILE A 44 3.66 -8.26 17.66
N ALA A 45 2.70 -9.19 17.71
CA ALA A 45 1.39 -9.02 17.07
C ALA A 45 0.62 -7.84 17.67
N VAL A 46 0.63 -7.68 18.99
CA VAL A 46 0.00 -6.55 19.69
C VAL A 46 0.70 -5.23 19.32
N GLY A 47 2.03 -5.20 19.31
CA GLY A 47 2.80 -4.02 18.91
C GLY A 47 2.50 -3.60 17.46
N PHE A 48 2.40 -4.56 16.55
CA PHE A 48 2.06 -4.30 15.15
C PHE A 48 0.63 -3.75 14.99
N ALA A 49 -0.33 -4.29 15.74
CA ALA A 49 -1.71 -3.79 15.73
C ALA A 49 -1.80 -2.35 16.26
N LEU A 50 -1.06 -2.01 17.32
CA LEU A 50 -0.99 -0.65 17.86
C LEU A 50 -0.34 0.32 16.86
N TYR A 51 0.71 -0.10 16.18
CA TYR A 51 1.37 0.69 15.13
C TYR A 51 0.41 1.00 13.97
N GLN A 52 -0.31 0.00 13.46
CA GLN A 52 -1.33 0.16 12.41
C GLN A 52 -2.47 1.09 12.85
N ALA A 53 -2.93 0.97 14.10
CA ALA A 53 -3.96 1.85 14.65
C ALA A 53 -3.50 3.31 14.76
N TYR A 54 -2.23 3.53 15.10
CA TYR A 54 -1.62 4.86 15.15
C TYR A 54 -1.55 5.50 13.76
N ASP A 55 -1.08 4.76 12.74
CA ASP A 55 -1.04 5.24 11.36
C ASP A 55 -2.44 5.58 10.81
N TRP A 56 -3.44 4.76 11.14
CA TRP A 56 -4.83 5.07 10.77
C TRP A 56 -5.36 6.33 11.46
N TRP A 57 -5.04 6.52 12.74
CA TRP A 57 -5.49 7.68 13.51
C TRP A 57 -4.86 8.99 13.01
N THR A 58 -3.57 8.98 12.68
CA THR A 58 -2.89 10.16 12.11
C THR A 58 -3.45 10.52 10.74
N ALA A 59 -3.71 9.52 9.88
CA ALA A 59 -4.35 9.73 8.57
C ALA A 59 -5.77 10.32 8.68
N LYS A 60 -6.57 9.87 9.67
CA LYS A 60 -7.91 10.40 9.93
C LYS A 60 -7.88 11.86 10.41
N ASN A 61 -6.91 12.21 11.25
CA ASN A 61 -6.72 13.57 11.74
C ASN A 61 -6.26 14.52 10.62
N ALA A 62 -5.45 14.04 9.68
CA ALA A 62 -5.07 14.82 8.48
C ALA A 62 -6.29 15.16 7.61
N ARG A 63 -7.20 14.20 7.40
CA ARG A 63 -8.45 14.44 6.64
C ARG A 63 -9.40 15.41 7.35
N ARG A 64 -9.45 15.40 8.69
CA ARG A 64 -10.24 16.38 9.47
C ARG A 64 -9.71 17.81 9.32
N LYS A 65 -8.39 18.01 9.20
CA LYS A 65 -7.79 19.34 9.00
C LYS A 65 -8.05 19.90 7.59
N GLN A 66 -8.18 19.05 6.58
CA GLN A 66 -8.52 19.46 5.21
C GLN A 66 -10.02 19.77 5.01
N ALA A 67 -10.88 19.35 5.93
CA ALA A 67 -12.33 19.60 5.87
C ALA A 67 -12.76 20.94 6.49
N GLN A 68 -11.85 21.92 6.64
CA GLN A 68 -12.27 23.29 6.94
C GLN A 68 -12.94 23.91 5.71
N PRO A 69 -14.12 24.53 5.87
CA PRO A 69 -14.94 24.94 4.74
C PRO A 69 -14.31 26.12 4.00
N VAL A 70 -14.14 25.93 2.69
CA VAL A 70 -13.91 26.94 1.66
C VAL A 70 -15.10 27.91 1.63
N VAL A 71 -15.15 28.87 2.57
CA VAL A 71 -16.14 29.97 2.52
C VAL A 71 -15.44 31.33 2.36
N GLU A 72 -14.12 31.39 2.55
CA GLU A 72 -13.37 32.66 2.55
C GLU A 72 -12.42 32.79 1.36
N ARG A 73 -12.91 32.54 0.13
CA ARG A 73 -12.12 32.83 -1.07
C ARG A 73 -12.92 33.24 -2.32
N LEU A 74 -14.17 33.67 -2.16
CA LEU A 74 -15.05 33.98 -3.31
C LEU A 74 -15.30 35.47 -3.59
N VAL A 75 -14.52 36.42 -3.06
CA VAL A 75 -14.82 37.86 -3.26
C VAL A 75 -13.74 38.68 -3.98
N GLU A 76 -12.52 38.16 -4.21
CA GLU A 76 -11.44 39.01 -4.74
C GLU A 76 -10.71 38.38 -5.95
N GLU A 77 -11.41 38.17 -7.07
CA GLU A 77 -10.70 38.20 -8.36
C GLU A 77 -11.65 38.58 -9.51
N ARG A 78 -11.66 39.88 -9.80
CA ARG A 78 -12.33 40.53 -10.93
C ARG A 78 -11.33 40.57 -12.09
N PRO A 79 -11.65 40.07 -13.29
CA PRO A 79 -10.70 40.04 -14.40
C PRO A 79 -10.63 41.43 -15.08
N SER A 80 -9.43 42.00 -15.17
CA SER A 80 -9.17 43.20 -15.95
C SER A 80 -8.08 42.94 -16.99
N ALA A 81 -8.57 42.82 -18.23
CA ALA A 81 -8.06 43.46 -19.45
C ALA A 81 -6.57 43.37 -19.82
N THR A 82 -6.34 42.63 -20.90
CA THR A 82 -5.27 42.74 -21.90
C THR A 82 -5.05 44.18 -22.40
N PRO A 83 -3.79 44.57 -22.64
CA PRO A 83 -3.43 45.35 -23.84
C PRO A 83 -2.30 44.63 -24.62
N LEU A 84 -2.54 44.27 -25.88
CA LEU A 84 -2.31 45.04 -27.12
C LEU A 84 -0.82 45.27 -27.46
N ALA A 85 -0.45 44.69 -28.60
CA ALA A 85 0.85 44.62 -29.24
C ALA A 85 1.25 45.88 -30.02
N ARG A 86 2.57 46.07 -30.28
CA ARG A 86 3.14 46.49 -31.59
C ARG A 86 4.71 46.39 -31.61
N PRO A 87 5.42 46.51 -32.77
CA PRO A 87 6.03 45.35 -33.45
C PRO A 87 7.51 45.57 -33.92
N GLY A 88 8.09 44.56 -34.60
CA GLY A 88 9.28 44.70 -35.48
C GLY A 88 10.08 43.39 -35.53
N SER A 89 9.81 42.47 -36.46
CA SER A 89 10.40 42.37 -37.82
C SER A 89 11.90 42.09 -37.80
N GLU A 90 12.31 40.86 -38.15
CA GLU A 90 12.98 40.59 -39.44
C GLU A 90 13.15 39.07 -39.65
N ARG A 91 13.23 38.68 -40.92
CA ARG A 91 12.95 37.36 -41.51
C ARG A 91 14.11 36.36 -41.46
N VAL A 92 13.72 35.09 -41.47
CA VAL A 92 14.45 33.89 -41.93
C VAL A 92 14.63 33.98 -43.48
N PRO A 93 15.73 33.46 -44.09
CA PRO A 93 15.68 32.09 -44.60
C PRO A 93 16.95 31.23 -44.43
N SER A 94 16.66 29.93 -44.28
CA SER A 94 17.45 28.73 -44.66
C SER A 94 18.34 28.91 -45.91
N PRO A 95 19.42 28.13 -46.05
CA PRO A 95 19.25 26.89 -46.83
C PRO A 95 20.01 25.67 -46.29
N SER A 96 19.40 24.51 -46.53
CA SER A 96 19.98 23.17 -46.50
C SER A 96 20.73 22.84 -47.80
N GLU A 97 21.52 21.76 -47.72
CA GLU A 97 22.10 20.95 -48.80
C GLU A 97 23.39 21.43 -49.49
N ALA A 98 24.48 20.67 -49.29
CA ALA A 98 25.03 19.82 -50.34
C ALA A 98 26.14 18.89 -49.79
N ALA A 99 26.03 17.60 -50.10
CA ALA A 99 26.98 16.55 -49.79
C ALA A 99 28.07 16.39 -50.86
N ARG A 100 29.29 15.98 -50.45
CA ARG A 100 30.29 15.20 -51.22
C ARG A 100 31.45 14.84 -50.26
N VAL A 101 31.66 13.59 -49.80
CA VAL A 101 32.22 12.37 -50.49
C VAL A 101 33.63 12.72 -51.01
N VAL A 102 34.79 12.19 -50.60
CA VAL A 102 35.37 10.85 -50.32
C VAL A 102 36.67 11.15 -49.51
N ALA A 103 37.14 10.43 -48.49
CA ALA A 103 37.85 9.16 -48.60
C ALA A 103 38.18 8.58 -47.21
N ILE A 104 37.85 7.31 -47.03
CA ILE A 104 38.45 6.42 -46.04
C ILE A 104 39.58 5.68 -46.77
N PRO A 105 40.75 5.49 -46.14
CA PRO A 105 41.34 4.15 -46.15
C PRO A 105 41.65 3.65 -44.73
N THR A 106 40.96 2.58 -44.35
CA THR A 106 41.50 1.30 -43.85
C THR A 106 42.54 1.27 -42.70
N GLN A 107 42.06 1.15 -41.44
CA GLN A 107 42.32 0.10 -40.41
C GLN A 107 43.76 -0.26 -39.87
N PRO A 108 43.91 -0.93 -38.68
CA PRO A 108 44.66 -0.53 -37.46
C PRO A 108 45.76 -1.59 -37.06
N PRO A 109 46.27 -1.82 -35.81
CA PRO A 109 46.09 -1.20 -34.47
C PRO A 109 47.36 -1.01 -33.58
N ALA A 110 47.27 -0.15 -32.55
CA ALA A 110 47.81 -0.40 -31.19
C ALA A 110 47.15 0.57 -30.18
N PRO A 111 46.70 0.12 -28.99
CA PRO A 111 45.86 0.91 -28.10
C PRO A 111 46.70 1.75 -27.13
N GLU A 112 46.86 3.03 -27.42
CA GLU A 112 47.20 4.02 -26.40
C GLU A 112 45.91 4.76 -26.01
N PRO A 113 45.55 4.84 -24.71
CA PRO A 113 44.36 5.56 -24.30
C PRO A 113 44.57 7.05 -24.55
N ALA A 114 43.84 7.57 -25.55
CA ALA A 114 43.78 8.99 -25.88
C ALA A 114 43.38 9.83 -24.64
N PRO A 115 43.87 11.08 -24.53
CA PRO A 115 43.56 11.96 -23.42
C PRO A 115 42.06 12.25 -23.41
N GLN A 116 41.35 11.67 -22.44
CA GLN A 116 39.94 11.89 -22.23
C GLN A 116 39.70 13.39 -22.02
N ALA A 117 38.87 13.99 -22.87
CA ALA A 117 38.29 15.29 -22.62
C ALA A 117 37.53 15.22 -21.28
N ARG A 118 38.14 15.72 -20.21
CA ARG A 118 37.52 15.80 -18.88
C ARG A 118 36.48 16.92 -18.88
N THR A 119 35.27 16.61 -19.31
CA THR A 119 34.09 17.51 -19.22
C THR A 119 33.07 17.05 -18.19
N GLY A 120 33.45 16.15 -17.27
CA GLY A 120 32.65 15.73 -16.12
C GLY A 120 33.37 16.02 -14.81
N GLY A 121 32.71 16.73 -13.89
CA GLY A 121 33.11 16.83 -12.49
C GLY A 121 32.52 15.68 -11.69
N THR A 122 33.17 15.31 -10.58
CA THR A 122 32.65 14.29 -9.66
C THR A 122 32.52 14.92 -8.28
N ILE A 123 31.39 14.70 -7.61
CA ILE A 123 31.17 15.13 -6.23
C ILE A 123 30.79 13.93 -5.35
N TYR A 124 31.14 14.03 -4.07
CA TYR A 124 31.01 12.95 -3.11
C TYR A 124 29.89 13.27 -2.11
N HIS A 125 28.99 12.33 -1.90
CA HIS A 125 28.08 12.34 -0.77
C HIS A 125 28.79 11.68 0.40
N CYS A 126 29.05 12.46 1.43
CA CYS A 126 29.81 12.07 2.59
C CYS A 126 28.88 11.90 3.80
N LYS A 127 29.15 10.88 4.61
CA LYS A 127 28.49 10.63 5.88
C LYS A 127 29.51 10.75 7.01
N ASP A 128 29.30 11.70 7.90
CA ASP A 128 30.18 11.87 9.06
C ASP A 128 29.94 10.76 10.10
N TYR A 129 30.89 10.61 11.03
CA TYR A 129 30.78 9.62 12.11
C TYR A 129 29.73 9.97 13.17
N SER A 130 29.26 11.22 13.22
CA SER A 130 28.16 11.66 14.08
C SER A 130 26.77 11.39 13.49
N GLY A 131 26.68 10.91 12.24
CA GLY A 131 25.44 10.57 11.54
C GLY A 131 24.90 11.64 10.60
N GLY A 132 25.56 12.79 10.46
CA GLY A 132 25.23 13.82 9.47
C GLY A 132 25.71 13.44 8.05
N THR A 133 25.11 14.09 7.04
CA THR A 133 25.47 13.89 5.64
C THR A 133 25.61 15.21 4.91
N PHE A 134 26.60 15.31 4.02
CA PHE A 134 26.85 16.51 3.22
C PHE A 134 27.49 16.15 1.88
N TRP A 135 27.42 17.06 0.92
CA TRP A 135 28.12 16.94 -0.36
C TRP A 135 29.47 17.67 -0.30
N ALA A 136 30.48 17.10 -0.93
CA ALA A 136 31.81 17.69 -1.04
C ALA A 136 32.41 17.50 -2.44
N SER A 137 33.16 18.50 -2.91
CA SER A 137 33.99 18.38 -4.12
C SER A 137 35.22 17.49 -3.90
N ASN A 138 35.75 17.51 -2.67
CA ASN A 138 36.92 16.74 -2.27
C ASN A 138 36.51 15.39 -1.68
N HIS A 139 37.49 14.51 -1.49
CA HIS A 139 37.26 13.17 -0.99
C HIS A 139 36.78 13.19 0.48
N CYS A 140 35.80 12.35 0.84
CA CYS A 140 35.20 12.36 2.18
C CYS A 140 36.20 12.15 3.33
N HIS A 141 37.32 11.46 3.07
CA HIS A 141 38.37 11.25 4.06
C HIS A 141 38.97 12.56 4.60
N GLU A 142 39.06 13.61 3.76
CA GLU A 142 39.55 14.94 4.18
C GLU A 142 38.65 15.59 5.24
N HIS A 143 37.38 15.21 5.26
CA HIS A 143 36.37 15.73 6.18
C HIS A 143 36.07 14.78 7.34
N ARG A 144 36.92 13.76 7.59
CA ARG A 144 36.68 12.70 8.57
C ARG A 144 35.29 12.05 8.38
N ALA A 145 34.93 11.77 7.14
CA ALA A 145 33.65 11.19 6.76
C ALA A 145 33.86 9.97 5.84
N LEU A 146 32.84 9.11 5.77
CA LEU A 146 32.79 7.96 4.89
C LEU A 146 32.05 8.31 3.59
N ILE A 147 32.43 7.67 2.48
CA ILE A 147 31.75 7.84 1.20
C ILE A 147 30.45 7.04 1.23
N ASP A 148 29.32 7.74 1.12
CA ASP A 148 28.00 7.14 0.94
C ASP A 148 27.66 6.97 -0.54
N ARG A 149 28.04 7.96 -1.38
CA ARG A 149 27.81 7.91 -2.83
C ARG A 149 28.80 8.80 -3.59
N ILE A 150 29.03 8.46 -4.86
CA ILE A 150 29.75 9.30 -5.82
C ILE A 150 28.78 9.66 -6.95
N ALA A 151 28.66 10.93 -7.29
CA ALA A 151 27.79 11.42 -8.35
C ALA A 151 28.60 12.09 -9.46
N SER A 152 28.24 11.79 -10.71
CA SER A 152 28.85 12.42 -11.89
C SER A 152 28.00 13.61 -12.30
N VAL A 153 28.63 14.78 -12.36
CA VAL A 153 27.98 16.07 -12.64
C VAL A 153 28.72 16.79 -13.77
N PRO A 154 28.06 17.67 -14.54
CA PRO A 154 28.74 18.46 -15.56
C PRO A 154 29.84 19.34 -14.94
N ALA A 155 31.02 19.37 -15.57
CA ALA A 155 32.07 20.30 -15.17
C ALA A 155 31.70 21.74 -15.54
N GLY A 156 32.15 22.72 -14.75
CA GLY A 156 31.94 24.16 -15.04
C GLY A 156 30.66 24.78 -14.46
N LEU A 157 29.82 23.99 -13.78
CA LEU A 157 28.69 24.52 -13.01
C LEU A 157 29.12 24.97 -11.60
N PRO A 158 28.46 25.95 -10.97
CA PRO A 158 28.68 26.27 -9.57
C PRO A 158 28.32 25.07 -8.68
N PHE A 159 29.04 24.91 -7.56
CA PHE A 159 28.92 23.76 -6.68
C PHE A 159 27.47 23.48 -6.23
N GLU A 160 26.71 24.52 -5.91
CA GLU A 160 25.31 24.38 -5.51
C GLU A 160 24.44 23.72 -6.61
N GLN A 161 24.65 24.07 -7.87
CA GLN A 161 23.95 23.42 -8.99
C GLN A 161 24.40 21.97 -9.18
N GLN A 162 25.68 21.67 -8.93
CA GLN A 162 26.17 20.30 -8.95
C GLN A 162 25.49 19.45 -7.87
N VAL A 163 25.33 20.00 -6.66
CA VAL A 163 24.62 19.35 -5.55
C VAL A 163 23.17 19.05 -5.93
N GLN A 164 22.43 20.02 -6.49
CA GLN A 164 21.05 19.81 -6.92
C GLN A 164 20.91 18.68 -7.94
N ILE A 165 21.82 18.62 -8.92
CA ILE A 165 21.84 17.53 -9.92
C ILE A 165 22.13 16.19 -9.24
N ALA A 166 23.11 16.14 -8.35
CA ALA A 166 23.47 14.92 -7.64
C ALA A 166 22.38 14.44 -6.67
N GLU A 167 21.66 15.35 -6.02
CA GLU A 167 20.49 15.05 -5.21
C GLU A 167 19.35 14.49 -6.05
N ALA A 168 19.06 15.10 -7.21
CA ALA A 168 18.07 14.58 -8.14
C ALA A 168 18.42 13.14 -8.59
N GLN A 169 19.70 12.90 -8.91
CA GLN A 169 20.19 11.54 -9.23
C GLN A 169 20.02 10.58 -8.04
N ARG A 170 20.26 11.03 -6.81
CA ARG A 170 20.09 10.23 -5.59
C ARG A 170 18.62 9.86 -5.38
N HIS A 171 17.71 10.82 -5.49
CA HIS A 171 16.27 10.58 -5.38
C HIS A 171 15.74 9.65 -6.46
N ALA A 172 16.17 9.82 -7.71
CA ALA A 172 15.82 8.92 -8.80
C ALA A 172 16.29 7.48 -8.52
N GLY A 173 17.52 7.31 -8.02
CA GLY A 173 18.04 6.00 -7.62
C GLY A 173 17.25 5.35 -6.48
N GLN A 174 16.82 6.14 -5.50
CA GLN A 174 15.98 5.66 -4.39
C GLN A 174 14.59 5.19 -4.88
N GLN A 175 14.00 5.89 -5.84
CA GLN A 175 12.72 5.50 -6.43
C GLN A 175 12.83 4.18 -7.20
N LEU A 176 13.94 3.97 -7.92
CA LEU A 176 14.19 2.71 -8.63
C LEU A 176 14.51 1.54 -7.69
N ALA A 177 15.07 1.84 -6.51
CA ALA A 177 15.34 0.84 -5.48
C ALA A 177 14.13 0.52 -4.59
N ALA A 178 13.03 1.26 -4.73
CA ALA A 178 11.82 0.97 -3.98
C ALA A 178 11.29 -0.42 -4.38
N PRO A 179 10.93 -1.29 -3.41
CA PRO A 179 10.32 -2.56 -3.73
C PRO A 179 9.05 -2.30 -4.56
N PRO A 180 8.77 -3.11 -5.60
CA PRO A 180 7.57 -2.92 -6.39
C PRO A 180 6.36 -2.96 -5.45
N ALA A 181 5.48 -1.95 -5.58
CA ALA A 181 4.24 -1.94 -4.84
C ALA A 181 3.49 -3.26 -5.15
N TYR A 182 3.19 -4.04 -4.12
CA TYR A 182 2.48 -5.30 -4.26
C TYR A 182 1.07 -4.97 -4.78
N VAL A 183 0.85 -5.16 -6.07
CA VAL A 183 -0.49 -5.09 -6.65
C VAL A 183 -1.21 -6.35 -6.17
N GLN A 184 -2.17 -6.18 -5.26
CA GLN A 184 -3.01 -7.28 -4.82
C GLN A 184 -3.72 -7.86 -6.04
N ALA A 185 -3.53 -9.17 -6.28
CA ALA A 185 -4.24 -9.86 -7.35
C ALA A 185 -5.76 -9.72 -7.11
N PRO A 186 -6.56 -9.52 -8.18
CA PRO A 186 -8.01 -9.49 -8.03
C PRO A 186 -8.49 -10.80 -7.40
N PRO A 187 -9.54 -10.75 -6.56
CA PRO A 187 -10.05 -11.95 -5.90
C PRO A 187 -10.47 -12.97 -6.96
N SER A 188 -10.04 -14.22 -6.77
CA SER A 188 -10.43 -15.32 -7.64
C SER A 188 -11.95 -15.49 -7.66
N GLN A 189 -12.52 -15.98 -8.77
CA GLN A 189 -13.96 -16.25 -8.86
C GLN A 189 -14.45 -17.18 -7.74
N ALA A 190 -13.61 -18.11 -7.27
CA ALA A 190 -13.90 -18.96 -6.13
C ALA A 190 -14.05 -18.16 -4.83
N SER A 191 -13.15 -17.20 -4.56
CA SER A 191 -13.24 -16.33 -3.39
C SER A 191 -14.44 -15.40 -3.46
N GLN A 192 -14.77 -14.87 -4.63
CA GLN A 192 -15.97 -14.04 -4.85
C GLN A 192 -17.24 -14.84 -4.60
N ARG A 193 -17.35 -16.06 -5.14
CA ARG A 193 -18.50 -16.94 -4.88
C ARG A 193 -18.65 -17.27 -3.40
N ARG A 194 -17.54 -17.54 -2.70
CA ARG A 194 -17.56 -17.77 -1.26
C ARG A 194 -18.09 -16.56 -0.49
N GLN A 195 -17.60 -15.36 -0.83
CA GLN A 195 -18.08 -14.11 -0.22
C GLN A 195 -19.59 -13.90 -0.46
N LEU A 196 -20.08 -14.20 -1.67
CA LEU A 196 -21.51 -14.16 -1.97
C LEU A 196 -22.30 -15.15 -1.11
N CYS A 197 -21.85 -16.40 -0.99
CA CYS A 197 -22.47 -17.38 -0.10
C CYS A 197 -22.52 -16.92 1.36
N GLU A 198 -21.41 -16.39 1.88
CA GLU A 198 -21.31 -15.86 3.24
C GLU A 198 -22.29 -14.69 3.46
N SER A 199 -22.46 -13.80 2.48
CA SER A 199 -23.44 -12.71 2.54
C SER A 199 -24.90 -13.18 2.56
N LEU A 200 -25.22 -14.23 1.78
CA LEU A 200 -26.56 -14.81 1.77
C LEU A 200 -26.86 -15.52 3.09
N ASP A 201 -25.86 -16.19 3.68
CA ASP A 201 -26.01 -16.84 4.98
C ASP A 201 -26.26 -15.81 6.10
N ALA A 202 -25.51 -14.70 6.10
CA ALA A 202 -25.75 -13.59 7.01
C ALA A 202 -27.19 -13.05 6.90
N ARG A 203 -27.73 -12.98 5.68
CA ARG A 203 -29.12 -12.55 5.43
C ARG A 203 -30.14 -13.58 5.93
N VAL A 204 -29.91 -14.87 5.74
CA VAL A 204 -30.76 -15.92 6.35
C VAL A 204 -30.75 -15.83 7.87
N ASN A 205 -29.58 -15.63 8.47
CA ASN A 205 -29.44 -15.45 9.92
C ASN A 205 -30.18 -14.21 10.42
N GLN A 206 -30.21 -13.11 9.65
CA GLN A 206 -31.02 -11.93 9.95
C GLN A 206 -32.52 -12.25 9.93
N PHE A 207 -33.01 -12.97 8.91
CA PHE A 207 -34.41 -13.40 8.86
C PHE A 207 -34.77 -14.34 10.01
N ASP A 208 -33.87 -15.27 10.37
CA ASP A 208 -34.05 -16.18 11.49
C ASP A 208 -34.06 -15.43 12.84
N ALA A 209 -33.26 -14.37 12.99
CA ALA A 209 -33.30 -13.51 14.16
C ALA A 209 -34.63 -12.74 14.27
N MET A 210 -35.14 -12.20 13.15
CA MET A 210 -36.43 -11.51 13.12
C MET A 210 -37.60 -12.45 13.41
N ALA A 211 -37.54 -13.69 12.92
CA ALA A 211 -38.56 -14.72 13.16
C ALA A 211 -38.67 -15.13 14.64
N ARG A 212 -37.61 -14.94 15.44
CA ARG A 212 -37.62 -15.24 16.88
C ARG A 212 -38.28 -14.14 17.72
N GLN A 213 -38.51 -12.96 17.15
CA GLN A 213 -39.22 -11.88 17.82
C GLN A 213 -40.74 -12.07 17.66
N PRO A 214 -41.57 -11.58 18.60
CA PRO A 214 -43.02 -11.55 18.40
C PRO A 214 -43.35 -10.64 17.22
N GLN A 215 -43.87 -11.23 16.15
CA GLN A 215 -44.25 -10.56 14.91
C GLN A 215 -45.72 -10.84 14.58
N SER A 216 -46.33 -9.94 13.81
CA SER A 216 -47.67 -10.19 13.25
C SER A 216 -47.66 -11.40 12.31
N ALA A 217 -48.81 -12.05 12.10
CA ALA A 217 -48.92 -13.19 11.19
C ALA A 217 -48.46 -12.85 9.76
N GLN A 218 -48.87 -11.69 9.23
CA GLN A 218 -48.47 -11.22 7.90
C GLN A 218 -46.95 -11.02 7.82
N THR A 219 -46.34 -10.50 8.87
CA THR A 219 -44.89 -10.31 8.94
C THR A 219 -44.16 -11.66 8.98
N GLN A 220 -44.67 -12.66 9.70
CA GLN A 220 -44.06 -14.00 9.70
C GLN A 220 -44.13 -14.68 8.33
N ASP A 221 -45.25 -14.54 7.61
CA ASP A 221 -45.38 -15.10 6.27
C ASP A 221 -44.41 -14.41 5.29
N TRP A 222 -44.25 -13.09 5.41
CA TRP A 222 -43.25 -12.34 4.64
C TRP A 222 -41.82 -12.80 4.95
N ILE A 223 -41.46 -12.96 6.24
CA ILE A 223 -40.14 -13.46 6.65
C ILE A 223 -39.89 -14.87 6.07
N ARG A 224 -40.89 -15.76 6.14
CA ARG A 224 -40.78 -17.12 5.58
C ARG A 224 -40.53 -17.08 4.08
N ALA A 225 -41.26 -16.25 3.34
CA ALA A 225 -41.09 -16.10 1.90
C ALA A 225 -39.70 -15.56 1.54
N GLU A 226 -39.23 -14.54 2.24
CA GLU A 226 -37.94 -13.90 1.91
C GLU A 226 -36.74 -14.79 2.27
N ARG A 227 -36.85 -15.52 3.38
CA ARG A 227 -35.88 -16.57 3.74
C ARG A 227 -35.83 -17.68 2.69
N HIS A 228 -36.99 -18.12 2.18
CA HIS A 228 -37.06 -19.13 1.13
C HIS A 228 -36.32 -18.67 -0.12
N LYS A 229 -36.61 -17.45 -0.62
CA LYS A 229 -35.90 -16.87 -1.77
C LYS A 229 -34.39 -16.81 -1.56
N THR A 230 -33.94 -16.37 -0.38
CA THR A 230 -32.51 -16.28 -0.07
C THR A 230 -31.85 -17.67 -0.11
N ARG A 231 -32.55 -18.72 0.35
CA ARG A 231 -32.06 -20.10 0.26
C ARG A 231 -32.08 -20.67 -1.15
N ASP A 232 -33.07 -20.32 -1.96
CA ASP A 232 -33.10 -20.69 -3.38
C ASP A 232 -31.91 -20.09 -4.13
N GLU A 233 -31.54 -18.84 -3.81
CA GLU A 233 -30.35 -18.20 -4.35
C GLU A 233 -29.06 -18.92 -3.94
N GLN A 234 -28.94 -19.33 -2.67
CA GLN A 234 -27.82 -20.14 -2.20
C GLN A 234 -27.72 -21.45 -3.00
N PHE A 235 -28.84 -22.15 -3.17
CA PHE A 235 -28.90 -23.40 -3.92
C PHE A 235 -28.49 -23.20 -5.40
N ARG A 236 -28.96 -22.12 -6.03
CA ARG A 236 -28.61 -21.77 -7.41
C ARG A 236 -27.11 -21.52 -7.57
N LEU A 237 -26.48 -20.88 -6.57
CA LEU A 237 -25.04 -20.59 -6.56
C LEU A 237 -24.18 -21.77 -6.11
N ARG A 238 -24.80 -22.88 -5.68
CA ARG A 238 -24.13 -24.05 -5.09
C ARG A 238 -23.23 -23.66 -3.92
N CYS A 239 -23.78 -22.80 -3.08
CA CYS A 239 -23.46 -22.79 -1.66
C CYS A 239 -24.04 -24.10 -1.06
#